data_AF-A0AAW9J7S6-F1
#
_entry.id   AF-A0AAW9J7S6-F1
#
_cell.length_a   1.000
_cell.length_b   1.000
_cell.length_c   1.000
_cell.angle_alpha   90.00
_cell.angle_beta   90.00
_cell.angle_gamma   90.00
#
_symmetry.space_group_name_H-M   'P 1'
#
loop_
_entity.id
_entity.type
_entity.pdbx_description
1 polymer ?
#
loop_
_entity_poly.entity_id
_entity_poly.type
_entity_poly.pdbx_seq_one_letter_code
_entity_poly.pdbx_strand_id
1 'polypeptide(L)'
;QTVVESTSQNSSNLENKAKEAVENYEEQQKKELENLLTKIENVGQVDVMIHFKSGEVKVPAKEDTSQEATTEETDDQGGKRTSIQKTDGSKVVMAGDGSKNQPYILQTNKPDISGVVIVAEGASSSKVKYDIQIAVSSLYGISIDKVNVYPMKN
;
A
#
# COMPACT_ATOMS: atom_id res chain seq x y z
N GLN A 1 -16.86 27.25 32.50
CA GLN A 1 -15.56 27.14 31.79
C GLN A 1 -15.47 25.69 31.35
N THR A 2 -16.06 25.40 30.20
CA THR A 2 -16.45 24.03 29.80
C THR A 2 -16.02 23.85 28.35
N VAL A 3 -14.71 23.75 28.13
CA VAL A 3 -14.13 23.53 26.80
C VAL A 3 -12.89 22.66 26.95
N VAL A 4 -13.04 21.44 27.47
CA VAL A 4 -11.95 20.44 27.44
C VAL A 4 -12.41 19.01 27.12
N GLU A 5 -13.72 18.75 26.97
CA GLU A 5 -14.23 17.38 26.72
C GLU A 5 -14.54 17.06 25.25
N SER A 6 -14.53 18.04 24.35
CA SER A 6 -15.01 17.84 22.97
C SER A 6 -13.97 17.29 21.98
N THR A 7 -12.70 17.16 22.38
CA THR A 7 -11.61 16.81 21.44
C THR A 7 -11.33 15.29 21.38
N SER A 8 -11.66 14.51 22.41
CA SER A 8 -11.40 13.05 22.43
C SER A 8 -12.43 12.21 21.68
N GLN A 9 -13.67 12.68 21.49
CA GLN A 9 -14.73 11.87 20.87
C GLN A 9 -14.74 11.91 19.34
N ASN A 10 -14.02 12.84 18.71
CA ASN A 10 -14.02 12.97 17.24
C ASN A 10 -12.94 12.11 16.56
N SER A 11 -11.85 11.77 17.26
CA SER A 11 -10.78 10.91 16.75
C SER A 11 -11.20 9.44 16.66
N SER A 12 -11.93 8.94 17.65
CA SER A 12 -12.41 7.54 17.69
C SER A 12 -13.44 7.22 16.60
N ASN A 13 -14.26 8.20 16.20
CA ASN A 13 -15.27 8.01 15.14
C ASN A 13 -14.64 7.96 13.72
N LEU A 14 -13.56 8.69 13.49
CA LEU A 14 -12.81 8.66 12.23
C LEU A 14 -11.98 7.39 12.09
N GLU A 15 -11.38 6.92 13.19
CA GLU A 15 -10.67 5.63 13.23
C GLU A 15 -11.63 4.45 13.01
N ASN A 16 -12.81 4.44 13.64
CA ASN A 16 -13.79 3.38 13.44
C ASN A 16 -14.32 3.33 12.00
N LYS A 17 -14.63 4.49 11.39
CA LYS A 17 -15.12 4.55 10.02
C LYS A 17 -14.05 4.16 8.98
N ALA A 18 -12.79 4.48 9.24
CA ALA A 18 -11.67 4.05 8.41
C ALA A 18 -11.44 2.54 8.53
N LYS A 19 -11.59 1.98 9.74
CA LYS A 19 -11.47 0.55 10.00
C LYS A 19 -12.59 -0.25 9.32
N GLU A 20 -13.84 0.22 9.41
CA GLU A 20 -14.98 -0.37 8.71
C GLU A 20 -14.81 -0.33 7.17
N ALA A 21 -14.26 0.76 6.63
CA ALA A 21 -14.00 0.87 5.20
C ALA A 21 -12.90 -0.10 4.72
N VAL A 22 -11.85 -0.30 5.54
CA VAL A 22 -10.78 -1.28 5.25
C VAL A 22 -11.31 -2.70 5.36
N GLU A 23 -12.02 -3.05 6.44
CA GLU A 23 -12.62 -4.39 6.61
C GLU A 23 -13.57 -4.74 5.46
N ASN A 24 -14.38 -3.77 4.99
CA ASN A 24 -15.25 -3.96 3.82
C ASN A 24 -14.45 -4.18 2.53
N TYR A 25 -13.36 -3.44 2.32
CA TYR A 25 -12.48 -3.66 1.16
C TYR A 25 -11.83 -5.04 1.19
N GLU A 26 -11.29 -5.47 2.33
CA GLU A 26 -10.66 -6.79 2.48
C GLU A 26 -11.66 -7.93 2.23
N GLU A 27 -12.87 -7.81 2.77
CA GLU A 27 -13.93 -8.79 2.60
C GLU A 27 -14.43 -8.87 1.15
N GLN A 28 -14.59 -7.71 0.49
CA GLN A 28 -14.95 -7.66 -0.93
C GLN A 28 -13.88 -8.34 -1.79
N GLN A 29 -12.60 -8.02 -1.60
CA GLN A 29 -11.50 -8.61 -2.35
C GLN A 29 -11.42 -10.12 -2.15
N LYS A 30 -11.61 -10.60 -0.91
CA LYS A 30 -11.67 -12.03 -0.61
C LYS A 30 -12.80 -12.70 -1.41
N LYS A 31 -14.00 -12.15 -1.34
CA LYS A 31 -15.20 -12.72 -1.98
C LYS A 31 -15.10 -12.70 -3.50
N GLU A 32 -14.56 -11.64 -4.09
CA GLU A 32 -14.32 -11.57 -5.53
C GLU A 32 -13.30 -12.63 -5.97
N LEU A 33 -12.21 -12.80 -5.23
CA LEU A 33 -11.20 -13.82 -5.54
C LEU A 33 -11.77 -15.23 -5.42
N GLU A 34 -12.50 -15.52 -4.34
CA GLU A 34 -13.15 -16.82 -4.12
C GLU A 34 -14.13 -17.16 -5.27
N ASN A 35 -14.99 -16.20 -5.65
CA ASN A 35 -15.92 -16.36 -6.76
C ASN A 35 -15.25 -16.49 -8.13
N LEU A 36 -14.06 -15.94 -8.29
CA LEU A 36 -13.29 -16.07 -9.53
C LEU A 36 -12.64 -17.45 -9.62
N LEU A 37 -12.03 -17.93 -8.53
CA LEU A 37 -11.32 -19.20 -8.49
C LEU A 37 -12.26 -20.40 -8.64
N THR A 38 -13.46 -20.33 -8.08
CA THR A 38 -14.50 -21.38 -8.25
C THR A 38 -14.94 -21.59 -9.70
N LYS A 39 -14.69 -20.62 -10.60
CA LYS A 39 -15.01 -20.73 -12.03
C LYS A 39 -13.92 -21.42 -12.85
N ILE A 40 -12.77 -21.70 -12.25
CA ILE A 40 -11.69 -22.45 -12.90
C ILE A 40 -12.09 -23.92 -12.96
N GLU A 41 -11.83 -24.55 -14.09
CA GLU A 41 -12.17 -25.96 -14.33
C GLU A 41 -11.55 -26.88 -13.27
N ASN A 42 -12.34 -27.80 -12.72
CA ASN A 42 -11.91 -28.79 -11.73
C ASN A 42 -11.42 -28.22 -10.38
N VAL A 43 -11.71 -26.96 -10.04
CA VAL A 43 -11.34 -26.38 -8.73
C VAL A 43 -12.32 -26.73 -7.61
N GLY A 44 -13.62 -26.77 -7.90
CA GLY A 44 -14.66 -27.04 -6.88
C GLY A 44 -14.84 -25.87 -5.90
N GLN A 45 -15.14 -26.19 -4.64
CA GLN A 45 -15.23 -25.20 -3.56
C GLN A 45 -13.85 -24.63 -3.22
N VAL A 46 -13.82 -23.32 -2.89
CA VAL A 46 -12.60 -22.59 -2.53
C VAL A 46 -12.85 -21.76 -1.27
N ASP A 47 -11.88 -21.77 -0.36
CA ASP A 47 -11.76 -20.81 0.73
C ASP A 47 -10.48 -20.00 0.56
N VAL A 48 -10.58 -18.69 0.73
CA VAL A 48 -9.47 -17.75 0.51
C VAL A 48 -9.20 -16.94 1.77
N MET A 49 -7.92 -16.74 2.08
CA MET A 49 -7.46 -15.75 3.04
C MET A 49 -6.38 -14.88 2.40
N ILE A 50 -6.53 -13.56 2.51
CA ILE A 50 -5.58 -12.57 2.01
C ILE A 50 -4.97 -11.85 3.21
N HIS A 51 -3.65 -11.73 3.26
CA HIS A 51 -2.96 -10.96 4.29
C HIS A 51 -2.37 -9.68 3.68
N PHE A 52 -2.76 -8.53 4.20
CA PHE A 52 -2.30 -7.22 3.75
C PHE A 52 -1.09 -6.75 4.58
N LYS A 53 -0.09 -6.15 3.95
CA LYS A 53 1.11 -5.61 4.60
C LYS A 53 0.84 -4.34 5.39
N SER A 54 -0.12 -3.55 4.94
CA SER A 54 -0.45 -2.25 5.50
C SER A 54 -1.92 -1.93 5.21
N GLY A 55 -2.46 -0.90 5.87
CA GLY A 55 -3.70 -0.27 5.45
C GLY A 55 -3.51 0.65 4.23
N GLU A 56 -4.54 1.43 3.94
CA GLU A 56 -4.53 2.48 2.91
C GLU A 56 -3.42 3.51 3.17
N VAL A 57 -2.66 3.86 2.13
CA VAL A 57 -1.56 4.84 2.21
C VAL A 57 -1.92 6.09 1.42
N LYS A 58 -1.94 7.24 2.09
CA LYS A 58 -2.18 8.55 1.46
C LYS A 58 -0.86 9.24 1.16
N VAL A 59 -0.66 9.64 -0.08
CA VAL A 59 0.55 10.30 -0.57
C VAL A 59 0.29 11.81 -0.64
N PRO A 60 0.89 12.61 0.27
CA PRO A 60 0.76 14.06 0.22
C PRO A 60 1.65 14.67 -0.86
N ALA A 61 1.22 15.81 -1.41
CA ALA A 61 2.05 16.64 -2.26
C ALA A 61 3.22 17.21 -1.46
N LYS A 62 4.41 17.16 -2.07
CA LYS A 62 5.64 17.72 -1.52
C LYS A 62 6.23 18.71 -2.52
N GLU A 63 6.76 19.79 -1.99
CA GLU A 63 7.58 20.75 -2.70
C GLU A 63 9.04 20.45 -2.33
N ASP A 64 9.80 19.98 -3.31
CA ASP A 64 11.22 19.67 -3.16
C ASP A 64 12.07 20.86 -3.66
N THR A 65 13.04 21.27 -2.87
CA THR A 65 13.98 22.34 -3.19
C THR A 65 15.38 21.76 -3.20
N SER A 66 16.10 21.93 -4.30
CA SER A 66 17.53 21.56 -4.40
C SER A 66 18.33 22.79 -4.82
N GLN A 67 19.38 23.11 -4.07
CA GLN A 67 20.31 24.18 -4.36
C GLN A 67 21.72 23.62 -4.44
N GLU A 68 22.43 23.91 -5.54
CA GLU A 68 23.83 23.54 -5.74
C GLU A 68 24.64 24.82 -5.96
N ALA A 69 25.70 25.00 -5.17
CA ALA A 69 26.63 26.10 -5.27
C ALA A 69 28.04 25.55 -5.53
N THR A 70 28.60 25.90 -6.68
CA THR A 70 29.96 25.52 -7.07
C THR A 70 30.87 26.73 -7.01
N THR A 71 31.92 26.64 -6.19
CA THR A 71 32.97 27.65 -6.06
C THR A 71 34.24 27.12 -6.72
N GLU A 72 34.72 27.82 -7.76
CA GLU A 72 36.03 27.56 -8.35
C GLU A 72 37.00 28.68 -7.95
N GLU A 73 38.09 28.31 -7.29
CA GLU A 73 39.20 29.21 -6.94
C GLU A 73 40.39 28.84 -7.81
N THR A 74 41.00 29.83 -8.46
CA THR A 74 42.27 29.67 -9.18
C THR A 74 43.27 30.66 -8.58
N ASP A 75 44.41 30.15 -8.10
CA ASP A 75 45.48 31.00 -7.58
C ASP A 75 46.43 31.48 -8.69
N ASP A 76 47.19 32.55 -8.41
CA ASP A 76 48.15 33.14 -9.34
C ASP A 76 49.36 32.22 -9.64
N GLN A 77 49.48 31.09 -8.94
CA GLN A 77 50.52 30.08 -9.12
C GLN A 77 50.02 28.81 -9.85
N GLY A 78 48.77 28.77 -10.31
CA GLY A 78 48.18 27.69 -11.11
C GLY A 78 47.43 26.60 -10.33
N GLY A 79 47.22 26.75 -9.02
CA GLY A 79 46.36 25.86 -8.23
C GLY A 79 44.88 26.12 -8.50
N LYS A 80 44.13 25.06 -8.84
CA LYS A 80 42.67 25.11 -9.00
C LYS A 80 41.99 24.33 -7.86
N ARG A 81 41.07 24.97 -7.14
CA ARG A 81 40.18 24.31 -6.17
C ARG A 81 38.73 24.45 -6.65
N THR A 82 37.99 23.34 -6.58
CA THR A 82 36.55 23.33 -6.84
C THR A 82 35.85 22.83 -5.58
N SER A 83 34.91 23.60 -5.04
CA SER A 83 34.07 23.24 -3.91
C SER A 83 32.62 23.20 -4.36
N ILE A 84 31.93 22.10 -4.11
CA ILE A 84 30.50 21.93 -4.44
C ILE A 84 29.72 21.81 -3.13
N GLN A 85 28.78 22.71 -2.90
CA GLN A 85 27.86 22.69 -1.78
C GLN A 85 26.44 22.40 -2.27
N LYS A 86 25.83 21.34 -1.75
CA LYS A 86 24.46 20.95 -2.09
C LYS A 86 23.55 21.05 -0.86
N THR A 87 22.41 21.71 -1.01
CA THR A 87 21.37 21.84 0.00
C THR A 87 20.06 21.32 -0.58
N ASP A 88 19.52 20.26 0.01
CA ASP A 88 18.23 19.68 -0.35
C ASP A 88 17.20 19.92 0.78
N GLY A 89 15.97 20.22 0.42
CA GLY A 89 14.85 20.42 1.34
C GLY A 89 13.54 19.86 0.75
N SER A 90 12.62 19.44 1.61
CA SER A 90 11.32 18.90 1.19
C SER A 90 10.23 19.35 2.16
N LYS A 91 9.13 19.90 1.65
CA LYS A 91 8.03 20.46 2.45
C LYS A 91 6.69 19.90 1.98
N VAL A 92 5.84 19.45 2.91
CA VAL A 92 4.47 19.01 2.60
C VAL A 92 3.59 20.21 2.27
N VAL A 93 2.88 20.13 1.14
CA VAL A 93 1.91 21.15 0.72
C VAL A 93 0.63 20.97 1.52
N MET A 94 0.19 22.05 2.15
CA MET A 94 -1.04 22.09 2.95
C MET A 94 -2.13 22.84 2.20
N ALA A 95 -3.37 22.37 2.29
CA ALA A 95 -4.56 23.00 1.73
C ALA A 95 -5.56 23.32 2.87
N GLY A 96 -6.14 24.52 2.86
CA GLY A 96 -7.14 24.93 3.86
C GLY A 96 -7.51 26.42 3.85
N ASP A 97 -8.77 26.74 4.17
CA ASP A 97 -9.29 28.10 4.39
C ASP A 97 -9.27 28.48 5.89
N GLY A 98 -8.08 28.66 6.44
CA GLY A 98 -7.89 29.26 7.77
C GLY A 98 -8.28 28.42 9.01
N SER A 99 -9.24 27.49 8.92
CA SER A 99 -9.70 26.66 10.08
C SER A 99 -9.39 25.17 9.99
N LYS A 100 -9.14 24.64 8.78
CA LYS A 100 -8.74 23.24 8.55
C LYS A 100 -7.49 23.19 7.68
N ASN A 101 -6.33 23.11 8.31
CA ASN A 101 -5.06 22.95 7.60
C ASN A 101 -4.77 21.44 7.43
N GLN A 102 -4.99 20.89 6.23
CA GLN A 102 -4.75 19.47 5.94
C GLN A 102 -3.75 19.30 4.80
N PRO A 103 -2.94 18.23 4.77
CA PRO A 103 -2.07 17.93 3.64
C PRO A 103 -2.87 17.79 2.35
N TYR A 104 -2.37 18.37 1.26
CA TYR A 104 -2.94 18.15 -0.06
C TYR A 104 -2.56 16.74 -0.54
N ILE A 105 -3.52 15.82 -0.63
CA ILE A 105 -3.28 14.42 -1.01
C ILE A 105 -3.33 14.29 -2.53
N LEU A 106 -2.25 13.80 -3.13
CA LEU A 106 -2.15 13.54 -4.58
C LEU A 106 -2.78 12.19 -4.94
N GLN A 107 -2.55 11.18 -4.12
CA GLN A 107 -2.94 9.81 -4.42
C GLN A 107 -3.24 9.04 -3.14
N THR A 108 -4.22 8.15 -3.23
CA THR A 108 -4.55 7.17 -2.21
C THR A 108 -4.26 5.78 -2.77
N ASN A 109 -3.31 5.08 -2.15
CA ASN A 109 -2.93 3.73 -2.52
C ASN A 109 -3.70 2.70 -1.70
N LYS A 110 -4.20 1.69 -2.41
CA LYS A 110 -4.78 0.49 -1.80
C LYS A 110 -3.72 -0.28 -1.00
N PRO A 111 -4.13 -1.06 0.00
CA PRO A 111 -3.20 -1.84 0.81
C PRO A 111 -2.47 -2.90 -0.03
N ASP A 112 -1.16 -3.00 0.17
CA ASP A 112 -0.34 -4.01 -0.50
C ASP A 112 -0.59 -5.40 0.09
N ILE A 113 -0.67 -6.42 -0.76
CA ILE A 113 -0.83 -7.82 -0.32
C ILE A 113 0.53 -8.42 0.01
N SER A 114 0.63 -9.09 1.16
CA SER A 114 1.81 -9.81 1.60
C SER A 114 1.82 -11.27 1.14
N GLY A 115 0.65 -11.89 1.06
CA GLY A 115 0.48 -13.30 0.75
C GLY A 115 -0.98 -13.72 0.77
N VAL A 116 -1.24 -14.84 0.12
CA VAL A 116 -2.58 -15.42 -0.03
C VAL A 116 -2.50 -16.91 0.32
N VAL A 117 -3.47 -17.38 1.09
CA VAL A 117 -3.68 -18.79 1.37
C VAL A 117 -5.01 -19.22 0.77
N ILE A 118 -4.99 -20.31 0.03
CA ILE A 118 -6.13 -20.82 -0.71
C ILE A 118 -6.30 -22.30 -0.37
N VAL A 119 -7.51 -22.68 0.01
CA VAL A 119 -7.89 -24.07 0.21
C VAL A 119 -8.94 -24.40 -0.85
N ALA A 120 -8.70 -25.41 -1.70
CA ALA A 120 -9.62 -25.77 -2.76
C ALA A 120 -9.78 -27.29 -2.88
N GLU A 121 -10.99 -27.77 -3.19
CA GLU A 121 -11.27 -29.21 -3.39
C GLU A 121 -10.37 -29.80 -4.48
N GLY A 122 -10.24 -29.08 -5.59
CA GLY A 122 -9.44 -29.45 -6.76
C GLY A 122 -7.93 -29.34 -6.58
N ALA A 123 -7.44 -28.76 -5.48
CA ALA A 123 -6.00 -28.54 -5.25
C ALA A 123 -5.21 -29.82 -4.96
N SER A 124 -5.87 -30.98 -4.97
CA SER A 124 -5.21 -32.30 -5.03
C SER A 124 -4.49 -32.54 -6.37
N SER A 125 -4.94 -31.90 -7.45
CA SER A 125 -4.28 -31.94 -8.75
C SER A 125 -3.16 -30.91 -8.82
N SER A 126 -1.94 -31.34 -9.13
CA SER A 126 -0.78 -30.43 -9.28
C SER A 126 -0.99 -29.38 -10.36
N LYS A 127 -1.73 -29.71 -11.42
CA LYS A 127 -2.07 -28.77 -12.50
C LYS A 127 -2.99 -27.67 -11.96
N VAL A 128 -4.09 -28.05 -11.32
CA VAL A 128 -5.07 -27.11 -10.74
C VAL A 128 -4.39 -26.23 -9.68
N LYS A 129 -3.57 -26.83 -8.83
CA LYS A 129 -2.78 -26.11 -7.82
C LYS A 129 -1.91 -25.02 -8.46
N TYR A 130 -1.17 -25.37 -9.52
CA TYR A 130 -0.30 -24.43 -10.23
C TYR A 130 -1.08 -23.33 -10.96
N ASP A 131 -2.19 -23.68 -11.60
CA ASP A 131 -3.04 -22.72 -12.33
C ASP A 131 -3.62 -21.67 -11.37
N ILE A 132 -4.10 -22.09 -10.18
CA ILE A 132 -4.54 -21.17 -9.12
C ILE A 132 -3.37 -20.27 -8.67
N GLN A 133 -2.19 -20.86 -8.42
CA GLN A 133 -1.05 -20.14 -7.86
C GLN A 133 -0.56 -19.04 -8.82
N ILE A 134 -0.49 -19.33 -10.12
CA ILE A 134 -0.14 -18.37 -11.17
C ILE A 134 -1.21 -17.29 -11.35
N ALA A 135 -2.49 -17.67 -11.34
CA ALA A 135 -3.58 -16.71 -11.49
C ALA A 135 -3.55 -15.64 -10.39
N VAL A 136 -3.41 -16.07 -9.13
CA VAL A 136 -3.35 -15.15 -7.97
C VAL A 136 -2.05 -14.33 -7.95
N SER A 137 -0.92 -14.96 -8.29
CA SER A 137 0.37 -14.28 -8.39
C SER A 137 0.33 -13.14 -9.42
N SER A 138 -0.23 -13.41 -10.60
CA SER A 138 -0.37 -12.42 -11.68
C SER A 138 -1.36 -11.30 -11.32
N LEU A 139 -2.50 -11.65 -10.71
CA LEU A 139 -3.55 -10.69 -10.37
C LEU A 139 -3.07 -9.63 -9.37
N TYR A 140 -2.30 -10.04 -8.36
CA TYR A 140 -1.85 -9.14 -7.28
C TYR A 140 -0.38 -8.74 -7.37
N GLY A 141 0.33 -9.16 -8.43
CA GLY A 141 1.75 -8.85 -8.60
C GLY A 141 2.64 -9.39 -7.47
N ILE A 142 2.22 -10.47 -6.81
CA ILE A 142 2.99 -11.10 -5.74
C ILE A 142 3.72 -12.32 -6.27
N SER A 143 4.90 -12.60 -5.71
CA SER A 143 5.68 -13.77 -6.12
C SER A 143 4.97 -15.08 -5.76
N ILE A 144 5.19 -16.13 -6.56
CA ILE A 144 4.46 -17.41 -6.48
C ILE A 144 4.66 -18.13 -5.13
N ASP A 145 5.80 -17.93 -4.48
CA ASP A 145 6.14 -18.42 -3.13
C ASP A 145 5.29 -17.79 -2.02
N LYS A 146 4.62 -16.66 -2.31
CA LYS A 146 3.70 -15.98 -1.39
C LYS A 146 2.25 -16.42 -1.55
N VAL A 147 1.98 -17.32 -2.49
CA VAL A 147 0.65 -17.91 -2.71
C VAL A 147 0.71 -19.38 -2.32
N ASN A 148 0.01 -19.75 -1.26
CA ASN A 148 -0.05 -21.12 -0.78
C ASN A 148 -1.40 -21.75 -1.11
N VAL A 149 -1.38 -22.89 -1.79
CA VAL A 149 -2.59 -23.60 -2.22
C VAL A 149 -2.59 -25.02 -1.64
N TYR A 150 -3.67 -25.36 -0.95
CA TYR A 150 -3.83 -26.65 -0.24
C TYR A 150 -5.13 -27.35 -0.64
N PRO A 151 -5.16 -28.70 -0.66
CA PRO A 151 -6.38 -29.45 -0.84
C PRO A 151 -7.35 -29.23 0.33
N MET A 152 -8.63 -29.10 0.03
CA MET A 152 -9.69 -29.05 1.03
C MET A 152 -9.89 -30.42 1.68
N LYS A 153 -10.20 -30.44 2.98
CA LYS A 153 -10.55 -31.66 3.69
C LYS A 153 -12.02 -32.00 3.41
N ASN A 154 -12.25 -33.20 2.89
CA ASN A 154 -13.58 -33.82 2.80
C ASN A 154 -14.00 -34.43 4.14
#